data_AF-A0A2H0X7W7-F1
#
_entry.id   AF-A0A2H0X7W7-F1
#
_cell.length_a   1.000
_cell.length_b   1.000
_cell.length_c   1.000
_cell.angle_alpha   90.00
_cell.angle_beta   90.00
_cell.angle_gamma   90.00
#
_symmetry.space_group_name_H-M   'P 1'
#
loop_
_entity.id
_entity.type
_entity.pdbx_description
1 polymer ?
#
loop_
_entity_poly.entity_id
_entity_poly.type
_entity_poly.pdbx_seq_one_letter_code
_entity_poly.pdbx_strand_id
1 'polypeptide(L)'
;MIKQKGKTLINFKKAQSSMATIIKMVEDNEYCIDIMQQNLAVIGLLKSAHQMLMEGHLNSCFKKAMETKNEKRKQEMIKEILKVTKLSNK
;
A
#
# COMPACT_ATOMS: atom_id res chain seq x y z
N MET A 1 9.82 -5.36 12.62
CA MET A 1 9.17 -4.15 12.04
C MET A 1 10.13 -3.16 11.36
N ILE A 2 11.46 -3.22 11.53
CA ILE A 2 12.34 -2.09 11.15
C ILE A 2 12.85 -2.14 9.69
N LYS A 3 13.02 -3.31 9.07
CA LYS A 3 13.63 -3.40 7.72
C LYS A 3 12.75 -2.92 6.55
N GLN A 4 11.42 -2.97 6.67
CA GLN A 4 10.48 -2.56 5.60
C GLN A 4 9.94 -1.12 5.75
N LYS A 5 10.03 -0.52 6.95
CA LYS A 5 9.48 0.82 7.25
C LYS A 5 10.04 1.91 6.32
N GLY A 6 11.32 1.83 5.95
CA GLY A 6 11.98 2.82 5.11
C GLY A 6 11.44 2.85 3.68
N LYS A 7 11.34 1.70 3.02
CA LYS A 7 10.92 1.62 1.61
C LYS A 7 9.44 1.98 1.43
N THR A 8 8.57 1.49 2.30
CA THR A 8 7.15 1.87 2.30
C THR A 8 6.98 3.38 2.47
N LEU A 9 7.69 3.99 3.43
CA LEU A 9 7.61 5.43 3.67
C LEU A 9 8.13 6.25 2.48
N ILE A 10 9.21 5.79 1.84
CA ILE A 10 9.74 6.42 0.62
C ILE A 10 8.68 6.42 -0.48
N ASN A 11 7.99 5.30 -0.71
CA ASN A 11 6.94 5.23 -1.73
C ASN A 11 5.77 6.17 -1.42
N PHE A 12 5.33 6.26 -0.17
CA PHE A 12 4.29 7.22 0.21
C PHE A 12 4.72 8.68 0.03
N LYS A 13 5.95 9.03 0.39
CA LYS A 13 6.49 10.37 0.15
C LYS A 13 6.56 10.71 -1.34
N LYS A 14 7.02 9.77 -2.17
CA LYS A 14 7.03 9.93 -3.63
C LYS A 14 5.61 10.13 -4.18
N ALA A 15 4.66 9.29 -3.75
CA ALA A 15 3.26 9.43 -4.15
C ALA A 15 2.70 10.80 -3.77
N GLN A 16 2.99 11.29 -2.56
CA GLN A 16 2.58 12.62 -2.11
C GLN A 16 3.13 13.74 -3.01
N SER A 17 4.43 13.72 -3.32
CA SER A 17 5.05 14.73 -4.20
C SER A 17 4.51 14.64 -5.64
N SER A 18 4.33 13.44 -6.17
CA SER A 18 3.75 13.23 -7.50
C SER A 18 2.29 13.70 -7.58
N MET A 19 1.50 13.50 -6.52
CA MET A 19 0.13 14.04 -6.45
C MET A 19 0.10 15.57 -6.49
N ALA A 20 1.02 16.24 -5.78
CA ALA A 20 1.14 17.70 -5.86
C ALA A 20 1.47 18.18 -7.28
N THR A 21 2.29 17.41 -8.01
CA THR A 21 2.58 17.69 -9.42
C THR A 21 1.35 17.53 -10.29
N ILE A 22 0.63 16.41 -10.16
CA ILE A 22 -0.60 16.14 -10.93
C ILE A 22 -1.66 17.23 -10.71
N ILE A 23 -1.84 17.70 -9.46
CA ILE A 23 -2.77 18.79 -9.16
C ILE A 23 -2.39 20.04 -9.94
N LYS A 24 -1.10 20.42 -9.93
CA LYS A 24 -0.60 21.55 -10.71
C LYS A 24 -0.82 21.36 -12.21
N MET A 25 -0.55 20.18 -12.76
CA MET A 25 -0.79 19.90 -14.18
C MET A 25 -2.26 20.09 -14.58
N VAL A 26 -3.18 19.72 -13.69
CA VAL A 26 -4.63 19.94 -13.91
C VAL A 26 -4.98 21.43 -13.84
N GLU A 27 -4.45 22.16 -12.85
CA GLU A 27 -4.66 23.60 -12.70
C GLU A 27 -4.11 24.39 -13.91
N ASP A 28 -2.96 23.95 -14.44
CA ASP A 28 -2.29 24.54 -15.60
C ASP A 28 -2.90 24.09 -16.95
N ASN A 29 -3.95 23.26 -16.94
CA ASN A 29 -4.60 22.69 -18.13
C ASN A 29 -3.64 21.95 -19.07
N GLU A 30 -2.69 21.21 -18.50
CA GLU A 30 -1.75 20.39 -19.25
C GLU A 30 -2.42 19.22 -20.00
N TYR A 31 -1.66 18.59 -20.91
CA TYR A 31 -2.19 17.55 -21.78
C TYR A 31 -2.67 16.32 -20.98
N CYS A 32 -3.93 15.93 -21.22
CA CYS A 32 -4.61 14.89 -20.44
C CYS A 32 -3.86 13.56 -20.40
N ILE A 33 -3.17 13.17 -21.47
CA ILE A 33 -2.44 11.90 -21.52
C ILE A 33 -1.26 11.91 -20.53
N ASP A 34 -0.58 13.03 -20.38
CA ASP A 34 0.56 13.15 -19.46
C ASP A 34 0.08 13.07 -18.01
N ILE A 35 -1.05 13.73 -17.70
CA ILE A 35 -1.73 13.63 -16.40
C ILE A 35 -2.12 12.17 -16.11
N MET A 36 -2.69 11.47 -17.09
CA MET A 36 -3.06 10.05 -16.96
C MET A 36 -1.84 9.17 -16.69
N GLN A 37 -0.72 9.41 -17.38
CA GLN A 37 0.53 8.67 -17.15
C GLN A 37 1.10 8.92 -15.75
N GLN A 38 1.14 10.17 -15.29
CA GLN A 38 1.58 10.50 -13.93
C GLN A 38 0.67 9.86 -12.87
N ASN A 39 -0.65 9.88 -13.08
CA ASN A 39 -1.61 9.22 -12.19
C ASN A 39 -1.34 7.70 -12.10
N LEU A 40 -1.09 7.03 -13.24
CA LEU A 40 -0.74 5.60 -13.24
C LEU A 40 0.57 5.33 -12.48
N ALA A 41 1.57 6.22 -12.58
CA ALA A 41 2.80 6.10 -11.81
C ALA A 41 2.54 6.20 -10.29
N VAL A 42 1.67 7.11 -9.85
CA VAL A 42 1.26 7.22 -8.44
C VAL A 42 0.54 5.96 -7.96
N ILE A 43 -0.40 5.42 -8.75
CA ILE A 43 -1.08 4.16 -8.44
C ILE A 43 -0.05 3.03 -8.27
N GLY A 44 0.98 2.97 -9.12
CA GLY A 44 2.08 2.01 -9.00
C GLY A 44 2.84 2.13 -7.67
N LEU A 45 3.18 3.35 -7.25
CA LEU A 45 3.85 3.62 -5.98
C LEU A 45 3.00 3.16 -4.79
N LEU A 46 1.69 3.45 -4.80
CA LEU A 46 0.75 3.06 -3.75
C LEU A 46 0.56 1.54 -3.69
N LYS A 47 0.41 0.86 -4.84
CA LYS A 47 0.35 -0.61 -4.90
C LYS A 47 1.62 -1.25 -4.35
N SER A 48 2.78 -0.72 -4.73
CA SER A 48 4.07 -1.21 -4.23
C SER A 48 4.21 -1.00 -2.72
N ALA A 49 3.80 0.16 -2.19
CA ALA A 49 3.79 0.41 -0.74
C ALA A 49 2.85 -0.55 0.01
N HIS A 50 1.67 -0.84 -0.55
CA HIS A 50 0.71 -1.79 0.00
C HIS A 50 1.29 -3.20 0.07
N GLN A 51 1.93 -3.68 -1.01
CA GLN A 51 2.57 -5.00 -1.05
C GLN A 51 3.65 -5.13 0.03
N MET A 52 4.49 -4.11 0.20
CA MET A 52 5.50 -4.09 1.26
C MET A 52 4.87 -4.16 2.66
N LEU A 53 3.79 -3.39 2.90
CA LEU A 53 3.06 -3.47 4.18
C LEU A 53 2.48 -4.86 4.44
N MET A 54 1.88 -5.48 3.41
CA MET A 54 1.32 -6.81 3.49
C MET A 54 2.40 -7.85 3.81
N GLU A 55 3.51 -7.85 3.07
CA GLU A 55 4.64 -8.74 3.31
C GLU A 55 5.21 -8.56 4.73
N GLY A 56 5.38 -7.32 5.16
CA GLY A 56 5.84 -6.99 6.51
C GLY A 56 4.89 -7.49 7.60
N HIS A 57 3.58 -7.36 7.40
CA HIS A 57 2.56 -7.84 8.33
C HIS A 57 2.55 -9.37 8.41
N LEU A 58 2.59 -10.05 7.25
CA LEU A 58 2.61 -11.51 7.15
C LEU A 58 3.83 -12.11 7.86
N ASN A 59 5.00 -11.52 7.67
CA ASN A 59 6.24 -11.97 8.29
C ASN A 59 6.40 -11.56 9.77
N SER A 60 5.46 -10.82 10.35
CA SER A 60 5.54 -10.36 11.74
C SER A 60 4.30 -10.69 12.55
N CYS A 61 3.30 -9.81 12.57
CA CYS A 61 2.08 -9.96 13.38
C CYS A 61 1.35 -11.25 13.05
N PHE A 62 1.20 -11.57 11.77
CA PHE A 62 0.51 -12.77 11.33
C PHE A 62 1.27 -14.03 11.72
N LYS A 63 2.56 -14.12 11.37
CA LYS A 63 3.42 -15.27 11.74
C LYS A 63 3.37 -15.55 13.24
N LYS A 64 3.55 -14.52 14.07
CA LYS A 64 3.48 -14.65 15.54
C LYS A 64 2.12 -15.16 16.02
N ALA A 65 1.02 -14.70 15.42
CA ALA A 65 -0.32 -15.17 15.79
C ALA A 65 -0.53 -16.64 15.42
N MET A 66 0.01 -17.09 14.28
CA MET A 66 -0.07 -18.49 13.84
C MET A 66 0.73 -19.45 14.74
N GLU A 67 1.81 -18.96 15.35
CA GLU A 67 2.62 -19.74 16.31
C GLU A 67 1.92 -19.94 17.67
N THR A 68 0.84 -19.19 17.97
CA THR A 68 0.10 -19.34 19.23
C THR A 68 -0.83 -20.56 19.24
N LYS A 69 -1.20 -21.06 20.42
CA LYS A 69 -2.27 -22.07 20.57
C LYS A 69 -3.69 -21.49 20.56
N ASN A 70 -3.83 -20.16 20.36
CA ASN A 70 -5.12 -19.48 20.42
C ASN A 70 -5.81 -19.49 19.05
N GLU A 71 -6.70 -20.47 18.83
CA GLU A 71 -7.43 -20.62 17.57
C GLU A 71 -8.31 -19.41 17.22
N LYS A 72 -8.92 -18.76 18.21
CA LYS A 72 -9.69 -17.53 17.98
C LYS A 72 -8.82 -16.44 17.39
N ARG A 73 -7.62 -16.25 17.94
CA ARG A 73 -6.66 -15.25 17.43
C ARG A 73 -6.20 -15.57 16.01
N LYS A 74 -6.01 -16.86 15.66
CA LYS A 74 -5.68 -17.25 14.29
C LYS A 74 -6.79 -16.89 13.31
N GLN A 75 -8.04 -17.20 13.65
CA GLN A 75 -9.19 -16.91 12.81
C GLN A 75 -9.40 -15.40 12.61
N GLU A 76 -9.17 -14.59 13.65
CA GLU A 76 -9.19 -13.12 13.54
C GLU A 76 -8.16 -12.61 12.53
N MET A 77 -6.91 -13.09 12.60
CA MET A 77 -5.87 -12.68 11.66
C MET A 77 -6.16 -13.07 10.21
N ILE A 78 -6.70 -14.27 9.99
CA ILE A 78 -7.11 -14.69 8.64
C ILE A 78 -8.21 -13.76 8.11
N LYS A 79 -9.20 -13.42 8.94
CA LYS A 79 -10.28 -12.50 8.55
C LYS A 79 -9.77 -11.10 8.21
N GLU A 80 -8.78 -10.58 8.93
CA GLU A 80 -8.16 -9.29 8.63
C GLU A 80 -7.50 -9.29 7.24
N ILE A 81 -6.71 -10.32 6.91
CA ILE A 81 -6.07 -10.45 5.59
C ILE A 81 -7.11 -10.55 4.47
N LEU A 82 -8.16 -11.36 4.66
CA LEU A 82 -9.24 -11.52 3.69
C LEU A 82 -10.00 -10.20 3.48
N LYS A 83 -10.23 -9.43 4.55
CA LYS A 83 -10.88 -8.11 4.46
C LYS A 83 -10.06 -7.15 3.61
N VAL A 84 -8.75 -7.07 3.83
CA VAL A 84 -7.86 -6.19 3.06
C VAL A 84 -7.77 -6.63 1.60
N THR A 85 -7.65 -7.93 1.34
CA THR A 85 -7.57 -8.47 -0.03
C THR A 85 -8.83 -8.18 -0.84
N LYS A 86 -10.02 -8.27 -0.22
CA LYS A 86 -11.29 -7.89 -0.86
C LYS A 86 -11.36 -6.41 -1.25
N LEU A 87 -10.68 -5.52 -0.52
CA LEU A 87 -10.62 -4.09 -0.86
C LEU A 87 -9.65 -3.82 -2.00
N SER A 88 -8.55 -4.57 -2.09
CA SER A 88 -7.54 -4.40 -3.15
C SER A 88 -8.01 -4.88 -4.53
N ASN A 89 -9.04 -5.74 -4.58
CA ASN A 89 -9.59 -6.31 -5.82
C ASN A 89 -10.89 -5.62 -6.28
N LYS A 90 -11.28 -4.53 -5.60
CA LYS A 90 -12.34 -3.63 -6.03
C LYS A 90 -11.72 -2.44 -6.76
#